data_AF-A0A1I6LZX3-F1
#
_entry.id   AF-A0A1I6LZX3-F1
#
_cell.length_a   1.000
_cell.length_b   1.000
_cell.length_c   1.000
_cell.angle_alpha   90.00
_cell.angle_beta   90.00
_cell.angle_gamma   90.00
#
_symmetry.space_group_name_H-M   'P 1'
#
loop_
_entity.id
_entity.type
_entity.pdbx_description
1 polymer ?
#
loop_
_entity_poly.entity_id
_entity_poly.type
_entity_poly.pdbx_seq_one_letter_code
_entity_poly.pdbx_strand_id
1 'polypeptide(L)'
;MSADYEALLRQLQSLQTQVNDLQYQLQRNRIRRRSIRAVIGATVVALLCSWAAYSQTSEPEFTLMKQVASLETRMETIEKQLASGKFKAPFSVVDEKGAPIMSVFSGSNRGIYVLNDATKPGVTAKGVSIEAGDQVGVRVRSDNQQAWMGSLQQGVAVYVAGGTGEDDIRTLMDYEGGFEVRRTNKRVAALGVTAKNNIALRFYSPTYGPTRPLVAMGVTTNDNHGGLDVTDPNGKLLTRINSVGNKTGFVSVYPAADTPSASLQINDTGGLLSVTDLHGTAIASLSQGHAGGKLQLTDYSGEVMVLAGVTDNLHGSVFAGPESMPSGAPGLPISSIVGKPHE
;
A
#
# COMPACT_ATOMS: atom_id res chain seq x y z
N MET A 1 45.97 15.70 43.64
CA MET A 1 45.43 16.01 42.30
C MET A 1 45.49 17.52 42.14
N SER A 2 46.06 18.02 41.04
CA SER A 2 46.09 19.47 40.80
C SER A 2 44.68 19.96 40.47
N ALA A 3 44.40 21.23 40.77
CA ALA A 3 43.14 21.88 40.42
C ALA A 3 42.81 21.74 38.92
N ASP A 4 43.83 21.65 38.07
CA ASP A 4 43.70 21.46 36.62
C ASP A 4 43.11 20.09 36.25
N TYR A 5 43.39 19.05 37.04
CA TYR A 5 42.86 17.71 36.78
C TYR A 5 41.37 17.61 37.11
N GLU A 6 40.92 18.27 38.18
CA GLU A 6 39.48 18.37 38.49
C GLU A 6 38.73 19.21 37.46
N ALA A 7 39.35 20.27 36.94
CA ALA A 7 38.77 21.08 35.87
C ALA A 7 38.58 20.26 34.58
N LEU A 8 39.57 19.43 34.22
CA LEU A 8 39.50 18.52 33.07
C LEU A 8 38.39 17.46 33.24
N LEU A 9 38.27 16.84 34.42
CA LEU A 9 37.22 15.87 34.68
C LEU A 9 35.81 16.45 34.56
N ARG A 10 35.61 17.70 35.03
CA ARG A 10 34.33 18.41 34.88
C ARG A 10 34.01 18.73 33.42
N GLN A 11 35.02 19.13 32.64
CA GLN A 11 34.85 19.34 31.19
C GLN A 11 34.46 18.04 30.47
N LEU A 12 35.10 16.92 30.82
CA LEU A 12 34.86 15.62 30.17
C LEU A 12 33.44 15.11 30.48
N GLN A 13 32.99 15.24 31.73
CA GLN A 13 31.61 14.92 32.12
C GLN A 13 30.58 15.80 31.40
N SER A 14 30.85 17.10 31.29
CA SER A 14 29.98 18.05 30.57
C SER A 14 29.83 17.68 29.08
N LEU A 15 30.94 17.35 28.41
CA LEU A 15 30.93 16.91 27.02
C LEU A 15 30.13 15.60 26.84
N GLN A 16 30.28 14.66 27.76
CA GLN A 16 29.54 13.40 27.68
C GLN A 16 28.03 13.59 27.85
N THR A 17 27.61 14.52 28.71
CA THR A 17 26.19 14.91 28.83
C THR A 17 25.67 15.57 27.55
N GLN A 18 26.46 16.45 26.91
CA GLN A 18 26.08 17.10 25.65
C GLN A 18 25.94 16.09 24.50
N VAL A 19 26.81 15.09 24.42
CA VAL A 19 26.72 14.03 23.40
C VAL A 19 25.46 13.20 23.59
N ASN A 20 25.13 12.84 24.84
CA ASN A 20 23.92 12.07 25.13
C ASN A 20 22.63 12.87 24.82
N ASP A 21 22.61 14.17 25.12
CA ASP A 21 21.48 15.03 24.78
C ASP A 21 21.32 15.18 23.25
N LEU A 22 22.42 15.32 22.51
CA LEU A 22 22.41 15.35 21.04
C LEU A 22 21.90 14.04 20.43
N GLN A 23 22.30 12.88 20.99
CA GLN A 23 21.78 11.59 20.54
C GLN A 23 20.28 11.45 20.80
N TYR A 24 19.81 11.91 21.96
CA TYR A 24 18.39 11.96 22.30
C TYR A 24 17.60 12.90 21.36
N GLN A 25 18.14 14.09 21.07
CA GLN A 25 17.55 15.04 20.12
C GLN A 25 17.50 14.47 18.69
N LEU A 26 18.53 13.73 18.25
CA LEU A 26 18.55 13.06 16.95
C LEU A 26 17.51 11.93 16.86
N GLN A 27 17.32 11.15 17.92
CA GLN A 27 16.26 10.14 17.99
C GLN A 27 14.87 10.77 17.96
N ARG A 28 14.68 11.88 18.69
CA ARG A 28 13.42 12.65 18.68
C ARG A 28 13.13 13.29 17.32
N ASN A 29 14.17 13.73 16.59
CA ASN A 29 14.04 14.34 15.27
C ASN A 29 13.77 13.35 14.13
N ARG A 30 14.00 12.03 14.32
CA ARG A 30 13.55 11.01 13.36
C ARG A 30 12.02 10.91 13.23
N ILE A 31 11.27 11.41 14.21
CA ILE A 31 9.79 11.45 14.16
C ILE A 31 9.27 12.70 13.43
N ARG A 32 10.11 13.73 13.21
CA ARG A 32 9.75 15.00 12.55
C ARG A 32 10.26 15.13 11.10
N ARG A 33 10.41 14.02 10.35
CA ARG A 33 10.92 14.03 8.96
C ARG A 33 10.04 14.73 7.90
N ARG A 34 9.06 15.57 8.26
CA ARG A 34 8.35 16.45 7.30
C ARG A 34 9.01 17.82 7.11
N SER A 35 9.97 18.24 7.95
CA SER A 35 10.65 19.55 7.83
C SER A 35 12.10 19.48 7.31
N ILE A 36 12.62 18.29 6.98
CA ILE A 36 14.02 18.06 6.60
C ILE A 36 14.42 18.70 5.26
N ARG A 37 13.47 19.05 4.38
CA ARG A 37 13.80 19.69 3.09
C ARG A 37 14.40 21.10 3.25
N ALA A 38 14.13 21.80 4.34
CA ALA A 38 14.70 23.13 4.59
C ALA A 38 16.11 23.09 5.19
N VAL A 39 16.44 22.05 5.95
CA VAL A 39 17.73 21.94 6.65
C VAL A 39 18.84 21.44 5.73
N ILE A 40 18.53 20.51 4.81
CA ILE A 40 19.52 20.01 3.83
C ILE A 40 20.05 21.14 2.93
N GLY A 41 19.21 22.11 2.57
CA GLY A 41 19.65 23.28 1.81
C GLY A 41 20.65 24.16 2.57
N ALA A 42 20.43 24.38 3.86
CA ALA A 42 21.33 25.22 4.68
C ALA A 42 22.67 24.54 4.98
N THR A 43 22.68 23.22 5.21
CA THR A 43 23.92 22.48 5.51
C THR A 43 24.84 22.37 4.30
N VAL A 44 24.29 22.21 3.09
CA VAL A 44 25.08 22.15 1.84
C VAL A 44 25.75 23.50 1.56
N VAL A 45 25.05 24.61 1.78
CA VAL A 45 25.62 25.96 1.60
C VAL A 45 26.70 26.25 2.64
N ALA A 46 26.51 25.85 3.91
CA ALA A 46 27.52 26.03 4.95
C ALA A 46 28.77 25.16 4.71
N LEU A 47 28.61 23.93 4.17
CA LEU A 47 29.71 23.06 3.78
C LEU A 47 30.50 23.60 2.58
N LEU A 48 29.82 24.20 1.59
CA LEU A 48 30.48 24.83 0.44
C LEU A 48 31.26 26.10 0.84
N CYS A 49 30.72 26.92 1.74
CA CYS A 49 31.43 28.08 2.28
C CYS A 49 32.61 27.67 3.18
N SER A 50 32.49 26.58 3.94
CA SER A 50 33.59 26.04 4.77
C SER A 50 34.68 25.40 3.91
N TRP A 51 34.31 24.78 2.79
CA TRP A 51 35.24 24.23 1.81
C TRP A 51 36.02 25.34 1.07
N ALA A 52 35.35 26.43 0.69
CA ALA A 52 36.00 27.60 0.08
C ALA A 52 36.93 28.37 1.05
N ALA A 53 36.64 28.33 2.36
CA ALA A 53 37.50 28.91 3.38
C ALA A 53 38.70 28.01 3.76
N TYR A 54 38.58 26.69 3.57
CA TYR A 54 39.64 25.71 3.87
C TYR A 54 40.67 25.56 2.73
N SER A 55 40.37 26.02 1.52
CA SER A 55 41.25 25.90 0.36
C SER A 55 42.38 26.95 0.29
N GLN A 56 42.71 27.64 1.38
CA GLN A 56 43.81 28.63 1.43
C GLN A 56 45.05 28.21 2.22
N THR A 57 45.16 26.96 2.65
CA THR A 57 46.43 26.43 3.18
C THR A 57 46.95 25.33 2.28
N SER A 58 48.08 25.65 1.65
CA SER A 58 48.90 24.85 0.73
C SER A 58 49.20 23.44 1.23
N GLU A 59 49.26 22.50 0.26
CA GLU A 59 49.70 21.09 0.29
C GLU A 59 48.67 19.94 0.11
N PRO A 60 47.72 20.01 -0.86
CA PRO A 60 47.14 18.77 -1.40
C PRO A 60 47.23 18.58 -2.93
N GLU A 61 47.71 19.56 -3.70
CA GLU A 61 47.72 19.48 -5.18
C GLU A 61 48.55 18.32 -5.73
N PHE A 62 49.65 17.95 -5.07
CA PHE A 62 50.53 16.90 -5.57
C PHE A 62 49.91 15.49 -5.47
N THR A 63 49.06 15.27 -4.48
CA THR A 63 48.36 13.98 -4.28
C THR A 63 47.18 13.85 -5.24
N LEU A 64 46.49 14.97 -5.50
CA LEU A 64 45.38 15.02 -6.45
C LEU A 64 45.87 14.84 -7.89
N MET A 65 46.97 15.49 -8.27
CA MET A 65 47.57 15.31 -9.61
C MET A 65 48.03 13.87 -9.86
N LYS A 66 48.59 13.18 -8.85
CA LYS A 66 48.92 11.75 -8.97
C LYS A 66 47.69 10.86 -9.14
N GLN A 67 46.59 11.18 -8.47
CA GLN A 67 45.34 10.44 -8.63
C GLN A 67 44.70 10.68 -10.01
N VAL A 68 44.74 11.93 -10.50
CA VAL A 68 44.25 12.28 -11.85
C VAL A 68 45.07 11.56 -12.93
N ALA A 69 46.41 11.60 -12.87
CA ALA A 69 47.27 10.88 -13.82
C ALA A 69 47.04 9.35 -13.81
N SER A 70 46.80 8.78 -12.62
CA SER A 70 46.45 7.37 -12.49
C SER A 70 45.08 7.04 -13.10
N LEU A 71 44.09 7.93 -12.97
CA LEU A 71 42.77 7.77 -13.55
C LEU A 71 42.80 7.90 -15.08
N GLU A 72 43.57 8.84 -15.63
CA GLU A 72 43.76 9.00 -17.08
C GLU A 72 44.36 7.75 -17.71
N THR A 73 45.38 7.17 -17.08
CA THR A 73 46.02 5.93 -17.55
C THR A 73 45.04 4.73 -17.53
N ARG A 74 44.17 4.68 -16.51
CA ARG A 74 43.13 3.65 -16.42
C ARG A 74 42.04 3.85 -17.47
N MET A 75 41.64 5.10 -17.76
CA MET A 75 40.69 5.42 -18.83
C MET A 75 41.25 5.02 -20.20
N GLU A 76 42.50 5.36 -20.51
CA GLU A 76 43.14 5.00 -21.78
C GLU A 76 43.22 3.48 -21.97
N THR A 77 43.49 2.74 -20.89
CA THR A 77 43.50 1.26 -20.91
C THR A 77 42.11 0.69 -21.21
N ILE A 78 41.06 1.26 -20.59
CA ILE A 78 39.67 0.86 -20.81
C ILE A 78 39.23 1.18 -22.24
N GLU A 79 39.57 2.36 -22.77
CA GLU A 79 39.26 2.76 -24.13
C GLU A 79 39.93 1.85 -25.16
N LYS A 80 41.20 1.49 -24.96
CA LYS A 80 41.90 0.51 -25.82
C LYS A 80 41.25 -0.88 -25.76
N GLN A 81 40.80 -1.32 -24.59
CA GLN A 81 40.07 -2.58 -24.44
C GLN A 81 38.70 -2.54 -25.14
N LEU A 82 37.95 -1.43 -25.02
CA LEU A 82 36.68 -1.22 -25.73
C LEU A 82 36.86 -1.17 -27.25
N ALA A 83 37.81 -0.40 -27.74
CA ALA A 83 38.09 -0.23 -29.18
C ALA A 83 38.54 -1.54 -29.84
N SER A 84 39.19 -2.43 -29.08
CA SER A 84 39.61 -3.74 -29.59
C SER A 84 38.48 -4.76 -29.75
N GLY A 85 37.28 -4.49 -29.23
CA GLY A 85 36.16 -5.44 -29.20
C GLY A 85 36.40 -6.70 -28.37
N LYS A 86 37.57 -6.83 -27.72
CA LYS A 86 37.99 -8.00 -26.94
C LYS A 86 37.67 -7.80 -25.46
N PHE A 87 36.40 -7.64 -25.13
CA PHE A 87 35.96 -7.90 -23.75
C PHE A 87 35.92 -9.42 -23.55
N LYS A 88 37.08 -10.00 -23.26
CA LYS A 88 37.18 -11.41 -22.89
C LYS A 88 36.64 -11.51 -21.46
N ALA A 89 35.50 -12.18 -21.29
CA ALA A 89 35.02 -12.51 -19.96
C ALA A 89 36.15 -13.22 -19.19
N PRO A 90 36.45 -12.85 -17.94
CA PRO A 90 37.49 -13.50 -17.14
C PRO A 90 37.28 -15.02 -17.03
N PHE A 91 36.04 -15.49 -17.19
CA PHE A 91 35.72 -16.90 -17.36
C PHE A 91 34.62 -17.09 -18.39
N SER A 92 34.78 -18.07 -19.29
CA SER A 92 33.73 -18.49 -20.22
C SER A 92 33.74 -20.01 -20.38
N VAL A 93 32.58 -20.64 -20.22
CA VAL A 93 32.34 -22.03 -20.65
C VAL A 93 31.94 -21.97 -22.12
N VAL A 94 32.59 -22.78 -22.95
CA VAL A 94 32.31 -22.89 -24.39
C VAL A 94 31.82 -24.30 -24.73
N ASP A 95 31.06 -24.42 -25.81
CA ASP A 95 30.64 -25.71 -26.37
C ASP A 95 31.80 -26.42 -27.10
N GLU A 96 31.52 -27.60 -27.65
CA GLU A 96 32.49 -28.39 -28.42
C GLU A 96 33.01 -27.66 -29.67
N LYS A 97 32.33 -26.62 -30.14
CA LYS A 97 32.70 -25.79 -31.30
C LYS A 97 33.40 -24.49 -30.89
N GLY A 98 33.64 -24.28 -29.59
CA GLY A 98 34.26 -23.08 -29.04
C GLY A 98 33.32 -21.88 -28.91
N ALA A 99 32.01 -22.05 -29.11
CA ALA A 99 31.03 -21.00 -28.91
C ALA A 99 30.68 -20.86 -27.41
N PRO A 100 30.59 -19.65 -26.84
CA PRO A 100 30.32 -19.46 -25.42
C PRO A 100 28.91 -19.91 -25.03
N ILE A 101 28.82 -20.83 -24.06
CA ILE A 101 27.59 -21.29 -23.39
C ILE A 101 27.32 -20.42 -22.15
N MET A 102 28.38 -20.02 -21.43
CA MET A 102 28.28 -19.22 -20.21
C MET A 102 29.46 -18.27 -20.16
N SER A 103 29.25 -17.00 -19.83
CA SER A 103 30.32 -16.03 -19.62
C SER A 103 30.10 -15.29 -18.31
N VAL A 104 31.14 -15.20 -17.49
CA VAL A 104 31.13 -14.49 -16.21
C VAL A 104 31.96 -13.22 -16.37
N PHE A 105 31.33 -12.06 -16.17
CA PHE A 105 32.00 -10.77 -16.28
C PHE A 105 32.30 -10.20 -14.89
N SER A 106 33.54 -9.74 -14.67
CA SER A 106 33.91 -8.95 -13.50
C SER A 106 33.88 -7.46 -13.87
N GLY A 107 32.90 -6.74 -13.37
CA GLY A 107 32.72 -5.29 -13.58
C GLY A 107 31.70 -4.73 -12.60
N SER A 108 31.38 -3.44 -12.69
CA SER A 108 30.30 -2.82 -11.88
C SER A 108 28.92 -3.45 -12.12
N ASN A 109 28.76 -4.18 -13.22
CA ASN A 109 27.65 -5.10 -13.49
C ASN A 109 28.14 -6.56 -13.36
N ARG A 110 28.29 -7.07 -12.14
CA ARG A 110 28.68 -8.48 -11.89
C ARG A 110 27.53 -9.41 -12.24
N GLY A 111 27.60 -10.20 -13.32
CA GLY A 111 26.52 -11.13 -13.67
C GLY A 111 26.99 -12.39 -14.39
N ILE A 112 26.18 -13.45 -14.29
CA ILE A 112 26.35 -14.70 -15.02
C ILE A 112 25.45 -14.64 -16.26
N TYR A 113 26.07 -14.53 -17.43
CA TYR A 113 25.31 -14.61 -18.68
C TYR A 113 25.31 -16.06 -19.13
N VAL A 114 24.12 -16.69 -19.18
CA VAL A 114 23.95 -18.02 -19.79
C VAL A 114 23.43 -17.80 -21.21
N LEU A 115 24.32 -17.93 -22.18
CA LEU A 115 24.00 -17.81 -23.59
C LEU A 115 23.59 -19.20 -24.08
N ASN A 116 22.29 -19.49 -24.05
CA ASN A 116 21.78 -20.75 -24.57
C ASN A 116 21.47 -20.60 -26.07
N ASP A 117 22.35 -21.15 -26.90
CA ASP A 117 22.23 -21.43 -28.35
C ASP A 117 21.79 -20.27 -29.29
N ALA A 118 22.42 -20.17 -30.46
CA ALA A 118 22.21 -19.12 -31.45
C ALA A 118 20.80 -19.08 -32.06
N THR A 119 19.92 -20.03 -31.72
CA THR A 119 18.59 -20.17 -32.32
C THR A 119 17.40 -20.15 -31.35
N LYS A 120 17.60 -20.15 -30.02
CA LYS A 120 16.52 -20.35 -29.01
C LYS A 120 16.78 -19.61 -27.67
N PRO A 121 15.81 -19.52 -26.72
CA PRO A 121 15.79 -18.45 -25.72
C PRO A 121 16.96 -18.51 -24.72
N GLY A 122 17.75 -17.43 -24.64
CA GLY A 122 18.87 -17.30 -23.71
C GLY A 122 18.45 -16.71 -22.35
N VAL A 123 18.85 -17.36 -21.27
CA VAL A 123 18.61 -16.92 -19.88
C VAL A 123 19.75 -16.01 -19.42
N THR A 124 19.46 -14.73 -19.21
CA THR A 124 20.49 -13.78 -18.70
C THR A 124 20.36 -13.58 -17.20
N ALA A 125 21.21 -14.23 -16.39
CA ALA A 125 21.26 -14.04 -14.94
C ALA A 125 22.19 -12.87 -14.55
N LYS A 126 21.65 -11.64 -14.58
CA LYS A 126 22.41 -10.47 -14.11
C LYS A 126 22.44 -10.46 -12.59
N GLY A 127 23.60 -10.71 -11.98
CA GLY A 127 23.84 -10.42 -10.58
C GLY A 127 23.79 -8.90 -10.37
N VAL A 128 23.15 -8.48 -9.29
CA VAL A 128 23.10 -7.07 -8.89
C VAL A 128 23.83 -6.97 -7.55
N SER A 129 24.56 -5.88 -7.38
CA SER A 129 25.45 -5.58 -6.25
C SER A 129 24.83 -5.91 -4.88
N ILE A 130 25.69 -6.34 -3.96
CA ILE A 130 25.43 -6.59 -2.52
C ILE A 130 24.78 -5.37 -1.83
N GLU A 131 24.97 -4.16 -2.37
CA GLU A 131 24.35 -2.93 -1.86
C GLU A 131 22.89 -2.72 -2.32
N ALA A 132 22.43 -3.39 -3.37
CA ALA A 132 21.10 -3.25 -3.96
C ALA A 132 20.23 -4.52 -3.88
N GLY A 133 20.75 -5.61 -3.30
CA GLY A 133 20.09 -6.92 -3.17
C GLY A 133 20.46 -7.88 -4.30
N ASP A 134 20.55 -9.17 -3.98
CA ASP A 134 20.90 -10.22 -4.94
C ASP A 134 19.71 -10.48 -5.87
N GLN A 135 19.82 -10.05 -7.12
CA GLN A 135 18.81 -10.29 -8.16
C GLN A 135 19.28 -11.32 -9.19
N VAL A 136 18.35 -12.14 -9.68
CA VAL A 136 18.51 -13.08 -10.80
C VAL A 136 17.48 -12.73 -11.88
N GLY A 137 17.92 -11.99 -12.89
CA GLY A 137 17.13 -11.81 -14.12
C GLY A 137 16.96 -13.13 -14.87
N VAL A 138 15.78 -13.38 -15.45
CA VAL A 138 15.56 -14.42 -16.47
C VAL A 138 14.81 -13.78 -17.63
N ARG A 139 15.56 -13.23 -18.58
CA ARG A 139 14.96 -12.69 -19.80
C ARG A 139 14.60 -13.85 -20.76
N VAL A 140 13.35 -13.95 -21.21
CA VAL A 140 12.93 -14.94 -22.21
C VAL A 140 12.67 -14.22 -23.53
N ARG A 141 13.59 -14.38 -24.49
CA ARG A 141 13.65 -13.53 -25.68
C ARG A 141 12.52 -13.77 -26.71
N SER A 142 11.81 -14.89 -26.63
CA SER A 142 10.86 -15.32 -27.69
C SER A 142 9.70 -14.35 -27.91
N ASP A 143 9.24 -13.67 -26.86
CA ASP A 143 8.01 -12.84 -26.92
C ASP A 143 8.22 -11.44 -26.32
N ASN A 144 9.48 -11.01 -26.26
CA ASN A 144 9.91 -9.78 -25.59
C ASN A 144 9.47 -9.72 -24.10
N GLN A 145 9.12 -10.87 -23.52
CA GLN A 145 8.77 -11.03 -22.12
C GLN A 145 10.03 -11.09 -21.26
N GLN A 146 10.04 -10.36 -20.16
CA GLN A 146 11.18 -10.36 -19.24
C GLN A 146 10.71 -10.73 -17.86
N ALA A 147 11.20 -11.85 -17.34
CA ALA A 147 11.05 -12.20 -15.93
C ALA A 147 12.29 -11.73 -15.17
N TRP A 148 12.13 -11.11 -14.01
CA TRP A 148 13.24 -10.86 -13.10
C TRP A 148 12.84 -11.39 -11.73
N MET A 149 13.68 -12.21 -11.12
CA MET A 149 13.44 -12.71 -9.78
C MET A 149 14.60 -12.30 -8.90
N GLY A 150 14.37 -11.55 -7.83
CA GLY A 150 15.49 -11.10 -7.01
C GLY A 150 15.11 -10.86 -5.58
N SER A 151 16.07 -11.08 -4.68
CA SER A 151 15.99 -10.57 -3.33
C SER A 151 16.38 -9.08 -3.36
N LEU A 152 15.46 -8.23 -2.91
CA LEU A 152 15.78 -6.92 -2.38
C LEU A 152 16.19 -7.12 -0.92
N GLN A 153 16.90 -6.15 -0.31
CA GLN A 153 17.17 -6.16 1.14
C GLN A 153 15.90 -6.31 2.02
N GLN A 154 14.71 -6.20 1.41
CA GLN A 154 13.40 -6.19 2.07
C GLN A 154 12.41 -7.26 1.56
N GLY A 155 12.80 -8.19 0.68
CA GLY A 155 11.88 -9.23 0.16
C GLY A 155 12.31 -9.84 -1.18
N VAL A 156 11.58 -10.83 -1.70
CA VAL A 156 11.84 -11.43 -3.03
C VAL A 156 10.85 -10.86 -4.04
N ALA A 157 11.29 -10.08 -5.03
CA ALA A 157 10.42 -9.56 -6.08
C ALA A 157 10.44 -10.46 -7.33
N VAL A 158 9.28 -10.69 -7.95
CA VAL A 158 9.16 -11.34 -9.26
C VAL A 158 8.55 -10.34 -10.25
N TYR A 159 9.35 -9.83 -11.17
CA TYR A 159 8.88 -8.93 -12.21
C TYR A 159 8.56 -9.72 -13.48
N VAL A 160 7.41 -9.47 -14.13
CA VAL A 160 7.10 -10.06 -15.44
C VAL A 160 6.58 -8.97 -16.40
N ALA A 161 7.44 -8.43 -17.26
CA ALA A 161 7.01 -7.46 -18.27
C ALA A 161 6.47 -8.16 -19.53
N GLY A 162 5.30 -7.71 -20.00
CA GLY A 162 4.76 -8.02 -21.33
C GLY A 162 5.38 -7.14 -22.41
N GLY A 163 5.68 -7.74 -23.56
CA GLY A 163 6.58 -7.25 -24.61
C GLY A 163 6.23 -5.97 -25.37
N THR A 164 5.13 -5.29 -25.06
CA THR A 164 4.69 -4.07 -25.79
C THR A 164 4.78 -2.78 -24.95
N GLY A 165 5.17 -2.86 -23.67
CA GLY A 165 5.31 -1.69 -22.80
C GLY A 165 3.98 -1.06 -22.33
N GLU A 166 2.85 -1.47 -22.88
CA GLU A 166 1.53 -1.00 -22.43
C GLU A 166 1.05 -1.73 -21.17
N ASP A 167 1.28 -3.05 -21.08
CA ASP A 167 0.86 -3.90 -19.97
C ASP A 167 2.08 -4.53 -19.28
N ASP A 168 2.38 -4.06 -18.06
CA ASP A 168 3.57 -4.44 -17.29
C ASP A 168 3.13 -5.05 -15.95
N ILE A 169 3.12 -6.38 -15.85
CA ILE A 169 2.67 -7.10 -14.65
C ILE A 169 3.83 -7.18 -13.66
N ARG A 170 3.81 -6.32 -12.64
CA ARG A 170 4.88 -6.26 -11.63
C ARG A 170 4.47 -6.95 -10.33
N THR A 171 4.86 -8.21 -10.14
CA THR A 171 4.75 -8.84 -8.81
C THR A 171 5.84 -8.31 -7.87
N LEU A 172 5.51 -7.19 -7.22
CA LEU A 172 6.32 -6.61 -6.14
C LEU A 172 5.91 -7.25 -4.81
N MET A 173 6.62 -8.30 -4.42
CA MET A 173 6.62 -8.79 -3.04
C MET A 173 7.56 -7.90 -2.22
N ASP A 174 6.99 -6.86 -1.61
CA ASP A 174 7.65 -6.06 -0.58
C ASP A 174 7.58 -6.76 0.79
N TYR A 175 8.05 -6.09 1.85
CA TYR A 175 8.06 -6.61 3.23
C TYR A 175 6.65 -7.02 3.73
N GLU A 176 5.59 -6.60 3.03
CA GLU A 176 4.19 -6.89 3.33
C GLU A 176 3.62 -8.01 2.42
N GLY A 177 4.45 -8.68 1.62
CA GLY A 177 4.06 -9.89 0.90
C GLY A 177 2.96 -9.67 -0.14
N GLY A 178 2.97 -8.52 -0.82
CA GLY A 178 1.99 -8.18 -1.85
C GLY A 178 2.29 -8.69 -3.26
N PHE A 179 1.26 -8.65 -4.10
CA PHE A 179 1.24 -8.79 -5.54
C PHE A 179 0.63 -7.50 -6.09
N GLU A 180 1.23 -6.91 -7.11
CA GLU A 180 0.70 -5.73 -7.78
C GLU A 180 0.56 -6.01 -9.27
N VAL A 181 -0.44 -5.41 -9.91
CA VAL A 181 -0.56 -5.37 -11.36
C VAL A 181 -0.55 -3.91 -11.77
N ARG A 182 0.29 -3.56 -12.74
CA ARG A 182 0.41 -2.19 -13.26
C ARG A 182 0.12 -2.15 -14.75
N ARG A 183 -0.39 -1.01 -15.21
CA ARG A 183 -0.57 -0.69 -16.63
C ARG A 183 0.02 0.69 -16.87
N THR A 184 0.98 0.81 -17.78
CA THR A 184 1.64 2.10 -18.08
C THR A 184 2.17 2.82 -16.83
N ASN A 185 2.86 2.09 -15.94
CA ASN A 185 3.32 2.55 -14.61
C ASN A 185 2.24 2.93 -13.59
N LYS A 186 0.94 2.78 -13.90
CA LYS A 186 -0.15 3.01 -12.95
C LYS A 186 -0.61 1.70 -12.34
N ARG A 187 -0.82 1.67 -11.03
CA ARG A 187 -1.41 0.51 -10.34
C ARG A 187 -2.83 0.30 -10.84
N VAL A 188 -3.19 -0.94 -11.19
CA VAL A 188 -4.56 -1.31 -11.61
C VAL A 188 -5.17 -2.36 -10.68
N ALA A 189 -4.35 -3.23 -10.11
CA ALA A 189 -4.76 -4.15 -9.06
C ALA A 189 -3.63 -4.37 -8.06
N ALA A 190 -3.97 -4.73 -6.83
CA ALA A 190 -3.01 -5.22 -5.85
C ALA A 190 -3.68 -6.25 -4.93
N LEU A 191 -2.97 -7.32 -4.58
CA LEU A 191 -3.35 -8.31 -3.59
C LEU A 191 -2.21 -8.39 -2.57
N GLY A 192 -2.41 -8.06 -1.31
CA GLY A 192 -1.31 -8.20 -0.36
C GLY A 192 -1.72 -7.99 1.08
N VAL A 193 -0.82 -8.39 1.99
CA VAL A 193 -0.86 -7.89 3.36
C VAL A 193 -0.42 -6.42 3.28
N THR A 194 -1.04 -5.56 4.08
CA THR A 194 -0.62 -4.14 4.16
C THR A 194 0.06 -3.88 5.50
N ALA A 195 0.68 -2.71 5.68
CA ALA A 195 1.38 -2.28 6.90
C ALA A 195 0.60 -2.46 8.20
N LYS A 196 -0.73 -2.59 8.09
CA LYS A 196 -1.66 -2.80 9.20
C LYS A 196 -2.14 -4.25 9.29
N ASN A 197 -1.37 -5.18 8.73
CA ASN A 197 -1.66 -6.59 8.61
C ASN A 197 -2.95 -6.95 7.82
N ASN A 198 -3.59 -6.00 7.13
CA ASN A 198 -4.80 -6.31 6.37
C ASN A 198 -4.46 -7.03 5.07
N ILE A 199 -5.00 -8.23 4.83
CA ILE A 199 -4.97 -8.90 3.52
C ILE A 199 -6.06 -8.24 2.68
N ALA A 200 -5.68 -7.54 1.60
CA ALA A 200 -6.65 -6.88 0.74
C ALA A 200 -6.38 -7.10 -0.75
N LEU A 201 -7.44 -7.39 -1.49
CA LEU A 201 -7.53 -7.25 -2.94
C LEU A 201 -8.08 -5.85 -3.26
N ARG A 202 -7.35 -5.09 -4.06
CA ARG A 202 -7.67 -3.70 -4.41
C ARG A 202 -7.63 -3.52 -5.91
N PHE A 203 -8.62 -2.84 -6.47
CA PHE A 203 -8.67 -2.43 -7.87
C PHE A 203 -8.62 -0.92 -7.96
N TYR A 204 -7.85 -0.40 -8.90
CA TYR A 204 -7.57 1.02 -9.06
C TYR A 204 -7.98 1.49 -10.44
N SER A 205 -8.40 2.75 -10.54
CA SER A 205 -8.61 3.36 -11.84
C SER A 205 -7.28 3.80 -12.46
N PRO A 206 -7.00 3.44 -13.73
CA PRO A 206 -5.90 4.04 -14.48
C PRO A 206 -6.04 5.55 -14.62
N THR A 207 -7.25 6.09 -14.59
CA THR A 207 -7.53 7.52 -14.79
C THR A 207 -7.22 8.32 -13.53
N TYR A 208 -7.59 7.82 -12.35
CA TYR A 208 -7.56 8.58 -11.09
C TYR A 208 -6.33 8.31 -10.21
N GLY A 209 -5.44 7.41 -10.65
CA GLY A 209 -4.15 7.17 -10.01
C GLY A 209 -4.17 6.13 -8.87
N PRO A 210 -3.00 5.78 -8.33
CA PRO A 210 -2.82 4.60 -7.48
C PRO A 210 -3.20 4.82 -6.00
N THR A 211 -3.63 6.02 -5.62
CA THR A 211 -3.82 6.37 -4.21
C THR A 211 -5.18 5.96 -3.66
N ARG A 212 -6.18 5.71 -4.52
CA ARG A 212 -7.56 5.45 -4.10
C ARG A 212 -8.10 4.23 -4.88
N PRO A 213 -8.29 3.07 -4.22
CA PRO A 213 -8.88 1.93 -4.88
C PRO A 213 -10.38 2.16 -5.10
N LEU A 214 -10.87 1.88 -6.31
CA LEU A 214 -12.30 1.88 -6.65
C LEU A 214 -13.03 0.74 -5.96
N VAL A 215 -12.36 -0.41 -5.82
CA VAL A 215 -12.89 -1.57 -5.10
C VAL A 215 -11.79 -2.06 -4.18
N ALA A 216 -12.10 -2.20 -2.90
CA ALA A 216 -11.20 -2.76 -1.90
C ALA A 216 -11.93 -3.85 -1.14
N MET A 217 -11.44 -5.08 -1.24
CA MET A 217 -11.90 -6.23 -0.48
C MET A 217 -10.78 -6.68 0.43
N GLY A 218 -11.06 -7.06 1.67
CA GLY A 218 -10.02 -7.60 2.53
C GLY A 218 -10.45 -7.86 3.95
N VAL A 219 -9.57 -8.52 4.69
CA VAL A 219 -9.74 -8.76 6.13
C VAL A 219 -8.78 -7.84 6.87
N THR A 220 -9.29 -7.10 7.86
CA THR A 220 -8.44 -6.42 8.82
C THR A 220 -8.04 -7.40 9.91
N THR A 221 -6.74 -7.52 10.21
CA THR A 221 -6.25 -8.50 11.20
C THR A 221 -6.42 -8.06 12.64
N ASN A 222 -6.60 -6.77 12.88
CA ASN A 222 -6.79 -6.28 14.24
C ASN A 222 -8.12 -6.73 14.82
N ASP A 223 -9.13 -6.86 13.96
CA ASP A 223 -10.48 -7.19 14.39
C ASP A 223 -11.02 -8.46 13.69
N ASN A 224 -10.22 -9.07 12.78
CA ASN A 224 -10.62 -10.19 11.92
C ASN A 224 -11.88 -9.87 11.08
N HIS A 225 -12.00 -8.62 10.67
CA HIS A 225 -13.19 -8.10 10.00
C HIS A 225 -12.96 -8.05 8.50
N GLY A 226 -13.72 -8.87 7.76
CA GLY A 226 -13.78 -8.85 6.31
C GLY A 226 -14.70 -7.75 5.81
N GLY A 227 -14.27 -6.99 4.81
CA GLY A 227 -15.10 -5.98 4.17
C GLY A 227 -14.86 -5.84 2.68
N LEU A 228 -15.84 -5.24 2.00
CA LEU A 228 -15.83 -4.79 0.62
C LEU A 228 -16.27 -3.33 0.60
N ASP A 229 -15.37 -2.45 0.21
CA ASP A 229 -15.64 -1.04 -0.08
C ASP A 229 -15.63 -0.82 -1.59
N VAL A 230 -16.65 -0.11 -2.08
CA VAL A 230 -16.70 0.39 -3.46
C VAL A 230 -16.72 1.91 -3.39
N THR A 231 -15.79 2.56 -4.07
CA THR A 231 -15.67 4.02 -4.11
C THR A 231 -15.76 4.55 -5.54
N ASP A 232 -16.18 5.80 -5.65
CA ASP A 232 -16.17 6.54 -6.91
C ASP A 232 -14.74 6.97 -7.30
N PRO A 233 -14.55 7.53 -8.51
CA PRO A 233 -13.30 8.15 -8.94
C PRO A 233 -12.65 9.16 -7.99
N ASN A 234 -13.47 9.90 -7.24
CA ASN A 234 -13.04 10.91 -6.29
C ASN A 234 -12.75 10.29 -4.91
N GLY A 235 -12.86 8.96 -4.76
CA GLY A 235 -12.67 8.24 -3.49
C GLY A 235 -13.85 8.34 -2.54
N LYS A 236 -15.01 8.79 -3.00
CA LYS A 236 -16.24 8.80 -2.21
C LYS A 236 -16.81 7.40 -2.11
N LEU A 237 -17.18 6.96 -0.92
CA LEU A 237 -17.78 5.65 -0.70
C LEU A 237 -19.16 5.57 -1.37
N LEU A 238 -19.39 4.51 -2.14
CA LEU A 238 -20.66 4.20 -2.81
C LEU A 238 -21.38 3.04 -2.13
N THR A 239 -20.63 2.00 -1.76
CA THR A 239 -21.16 0.83 -1.07
C THR A 239 -20.12 0.29 -0.10
N ARG A 240 -20.59 -0.21 1.04
CA ARG A 240 -19.76 -0.94 2.00
C ARG A 240 -20.48 -2.18 2.48
N ILE A 241 -19.79 -3.32 2.43
CA ILE A 241 -20.14 -4.54 3.15
C ILE A 241 -19.04 -4.75 4.17
N ASN A 242 -19.38 -4.96 5.44
CA ASN A 242 -18.40 -5.21 6.48
C ASN A 242 -18.94 -6.21 7.49
N SER A 243 -18.07 -7.09 7.98
CA SER A 243 -18.30 -7.85 9.20
C SER A 243 -17.64 -7.10 10.36
N VAL A 244 -18.30 -7.02 11.51
CA VAL A 244 -17.74 -6.39 12.73
C VAL A 244 -17.60 -7.45 13.85
N GLY A 245 -17.55 -8.73 13.47
CA GLY A 245 -17.44 -9.86 14.40
C GLY A 245 -18.18 -11.10 13.90
N ASN A 246 -18.18 -12.15 14.73
CA ASN A 246 -18.68 -13.48 14.37
C ASN A 246 -20.19 -13.54 14.06
N LYS A 247 -20.93 -12.47 14.38
CA LYS A 247 -22.39 -12.38 14.27
C LYS A 247 -22.89 -10.98 13.91
N THR A 248 -21.96 -10.06 13.67
CA THR A 248 -22.26 -8.67 13.34
C THR A 248 -21.84 -8.39 11.91
N GLY A 249 -22.79 -7.86 11.13
CA GLY A 249 -22.61 -7.53 9.73
C GLY A 249 -23.31 -6.24 9.40
N PHE A 250 -22.77 -5.52 8.43
CA PHE A 250 -23.32 -4.26 7.96
C PHE A 250 -23.15 -4.15 6.46
N VAL A 251 -24.24 -3.80 5.77
CA VAL A 251 -24.25 -3.41 4.37
C VAL A 251 -24.80 -1.99 4.31
N SER A 252 -24.17 -1.11 3.54
CA SER A 252 -24.68 0.23 3.28
C SER A 252 -24.45 0.64 1.84
N VAL A 253 -25.40 1.41 1.32
CA VAL A 253 -25.33 2.07 0.02
C VAL A 253 -25.43 3.56 0.25
N TYR A 254 -24.49 4.29 -0.33
CA TYR A 254 -24.38 5.74 -0.22
C TYR A 254 -24.76 6.34 -1.58
N PRO A 255 -25.80 7.19 -1.65
CA PRO A 255 -26.03 8.06 -2.78
C PRO A 255 -24.88 9.09 -2.85
N ALA A 256 -24.95 10.06 -3.76
CA ALA A 256 -23.92 11.10 -3.89
C ALA A 256 -23.64 11.93 -2.60
N ALA A 257 -24.39 11.75 -1.51
CA ALA A 257 -24.14 12.31 -0.18
C ALA A 257 -23.38 11.34 0.76
N ASP A 258 -22.76 11.82 1.83
CA ASP A 258 -22.04 10.98 2.81
C ASP A 258 -22.96 10.20 3.77
N THR A 259 -24.27 10.34 3.60
CA THR A 259 -25.31 9.63 4.37
C THR A 259 -25.77 8.40 3.58
N PRO A 260 -25.80 7.18 4.16
CA PRO A 260 -26.29 6.01 3.45
C PRO A 260 -27.78 6.16 3.15
N SER A 261 -28.24 5.85 1.93
CA SER A 261 -29.66 5.81 1.54
C SER A 261 -30.35 4.52 1.94
N ALA A 262 -29.56 3.45 2.10
CA ALA A 262 -30.04 2.17 2.56
C ALA A 262 -28.95 1.49 3.38
N SER A 263 -29.33 0.84 4.47
CA SER A 263 -28.43 0.05 5.29
C SER A 263 -29.12 -1.20 5.84
N LEU A 264 -28.40 -2.31 5.84
CA LEU A 264 -28.77 -3.52 6.56
C LEU A 264 -27.72 -3.77 7.63
N GLN A 265 -28.14 -3.81 8.88
CA GLN A 265 -27.31 -4.22 10.01
C GLN A 265 -27.85 -5.53 10.57
N ILE A 266 -26.95 -6.46 10.90
CA ILE A 266 -27.28 -7.69 11.60
C ILE A 266 -26.35 -7.78 12.81
N ASN A 267 -26.88 -8.21 13.95
CA ASN A 267 -26.15 -8.45 15.18
C ASN A 267 -26.77 -9.62 15.96
N ASP A 268 -26.21 -9.91 17.14
CA ASP A 268 -26.69 -10.99 18.03
C ASP A 268 -28.14 -10.81 18.50
N THR A 269 -28.66 -9.59 18.47
CA THR A 269 -30.02 -9.30 18.93
C THR A 269 -31.05 -9.24 17.81
N GLY A 270 -30.61 -9.25 16.54
CA GLY A 270 -31.46 -9.33 15.37
C GLY A 270 -30.93 -8.53 14.18
N GLY A 271 -31.84 -8.03 13.35
CA GLY A 271 -31.52 -7.32 12.12
C GLY A 271 -32.27 -6.01 11.99
N LEU A 272 -31.68 -5.03 11.32
CA LEU A 272 -32.29 -3.76 10.97
C LEU A 272 -31.98 -3.46 9.51
N LEU A 273 -33.00 -3.46 8.66
CA LEU A 273 -32.97 -2.83 7.36
C LEU A 273 -33.56 -1.43 7.51
N SER A 274 -32.89 -0.41 7.00
CA SER A 274 -33.34 0.97 7.00
C SER A 274 -33.11 1.59 5.62
N VAL A 275 -34.09 2.35 5.14
CA VAL A 275 -34.01 3.19 3.95
C VAL A 275 -34.25 4.61 4.41
N THR A 276 -33.39 5.52 3.99
CA THR A 276 -33.40 6.93 4.38
C THR A 276 -33.54 7.83 3.15
N ASP A 277 -34.07 9.03 3.38
CA ASP A 277 -34.07 10.08 2.38
C ASP A 277 -32.68 10.76 2.25
N LEU A 278 -32.60 11.79 1.40
CA LEU A 278 -31.35 12.55 1.19
C LEU A 278 -30.91 13.35 2.42
N HIS A 279 -31.80 13.58 3.39
CA HIS A 279 -31.50 14.27 4.65
C HIS A 279 -31.09 13.29 5.76
N GLY A 280 -31.16 11.97 5.52
CA GLY A 280 -30.88 10.93 6.49
C GLY A 280 -32.07 10.52 7.36
N THR A 281 -33.27 11.03 7.07
CA THR A 281 -34.50 10.63 7.75
C THR A 281 -34.89 9.25 7.25
N ALA A 282 -35.07 8.28 8.16
CA ALA A 282 -35.58 6.97 7.79
C ALA A 282 -37.01 7.11 7.25
N ILE A 283 -37.25 6.60 6.04
CA ILE A 283 -38.57 6.56 5.36
C ILE A 283 -39.21 5.17 5.43
N ALA A 284 -38.37 4.14 5.59
CA ALA A 284 -38.81 2.77 5.80
C ALA A 284 -37.78 2.04 6.65
N SER A 285 -38.24 1.25 7.63
CA SER A 285 -37.37 0.37 8.40
C SER A 285 -38.04 -0.96 8.69
N LEU A 286 -37.29 -2.04 8.60
CA LEU A 286 -37.68 -3.38 9.00
C LEU A 286 -36.68 -3.86 10.04
N SER A 287 -37.13 -4.00 11.28
CA SER A 287 -36.34 -4.53 12.38
C SER A 287 -36.85 -5.89 12.81
N GLN A 288 -35.94 -6.79 13.17
CA GLN A 288 -36.23 -8.03 13.86
C GLN A 288 -35.47 -8.00 15.18
N GLY A 289 -36.14 -8.39 16.27
CA GLY A 289 -35.53 -8.60 17.57
C GLY A 289 -36.14 -9.80 18.30
N HIS A 290 -35.75 -9.98 19.55
CA HIS A 290 -36.26 -11.06 20.42
C HIS A 290 -37.77 -10.99 20.63
N ALA A 291 -38.35 -9.79 20.58
CA ALA A 291 -39.80 -9.57 20.72
C ALA A 291 -40.57 -9.71 19.39
N GLY A 292 -39.91 -10.15 18.32
CA GLY A 292 -40.51 -10.33 16.99
C GLY A 292 -40.05 -9.30 15.95
N GLY A 293 -40.86 -9.12 14.90
CA GLY A 293 -40.56 -8.26 13.75
C GLY A 293 -41.38 -6.99 13.75
N LYS A 294 -40.80 -5.87 13.27
CA LYS A 294 -41.47 -4.57 13.12
C LYS A 294 -41.08 -3.93 11.79
N LEU A 295 -42.08 -3.59 10.99
CA LEU A 295 -42.01 -2.72 9.82
C LEU A 295 -42.56 -1.35 10.19
N GLN A 296 -41.80 -0.29 9.90
CA GLN A 296 -42.22 1.10 10.09
C GLN A 296 -42.02 1.86 8.78
N LEU A 297 -43.06 2.55 8.30
CA LEU A 297 -42.99 3.49 7.20
C LEU A 297 -43.34 4.88 7.72
N THR A 298 -42.58 5.88 7.29
CA THR A 298 -42.70 7.27 7.72
C THR A 298 -42.91 8.16 6.51
N ASP A 299 -43.56 9.30 6.71
CA ASP A 299 -43.65 10.32 5.68
C ASP A 299 -42.35 11.14 5.58
N TYR A 300 -42.38 12.17 4.73
CA TYR A 300 -41.24 13.07 4.52
C TYR A 300 -40.92 13.97 5.73
N SER A 301 -41.86 14.12 6.68
CA SER A 301 -41.64 14.86 7.93
C SER A 301 -41.05 13.98 9.03
N GLY A 302 -41.02 12.66 8.81
CA GLY A 302 -40.60 11.65 9.78
C GLY A 302 -41.75 11.13 10.65
N GLU A 303 -43.00 11.53 10.38
CA GLU A 303 -44.18 11.01 11.09
C GLU A 303 -44.45 9.56 10.65
N VAL A 304 -44.71 8.67 11.61
CA VAL A 304 -45.02 7.26 11.33
C VAL A 304 -46.40 7.17 10.68
N MET A 305 -46.44 6.59 9.49
CA MET A 305 -47.66 6.41 8.71
C MET A 305 -48.12 4.96 8.67
N VAL A 306 -47.18 4.02 8.78
CA VAL A 306 -47.50 2.59 8.89
C VAL A 306 -46.60 1.98 9.94
N LEU A 307 -47.20 1.23 10.85
CA LEU A 307 -46.51 0.41 11.82
C LEU A 307 -47.13 -0.98 11.77
N ALA A 308 -46.39 -1.94 11.24
CA ALA A 308 -46.77 -3.35 11.25
C ALA A 308 -45.78 -4.13 12.10
N GLY A 309 -46.24 -5.12 12.83
CA GLY A 309 -45.36 -5.97 13.61
C GLY A 309 -45.98 -7.31 13.95
N VAL A 310 -45.12 -8.24 14.31
CA VAL A 310 -45.49 -9.54 14.84
C VAL A 310 -44.74 -9.70 16.16
N THR A 311 -45.45 -10.06 17.22
CA THR A 311 -44.83 -10.33 18.52
C THR A 311 -44.25 -11.75 18.58
N ASP A 312 -43.47 -12.02 19.61
CA ASP A 312 -42.99 -13.37 19.97
C ASP A 312 -44.12 -14.41 20.11
N ASN A 313 -45.31 -13.99 20.53
CA ASN A 313 -46.50 -14.82 20.63
C ASN A 313 -47.27 -14.97 19.29
N LEU A 314 -46.64 -14.67 18.15
CA LEU A 314 -47.23 -14.78 16.80
C LEU A 314 -48.46 -13.88 16.55
N HIS A 315 -48.67 -12.86 17.39
CA HIS A 315 -49.73 -11.88 17.16
C HIS A 315 -49.25 -10.80 16.21
N GLY A 316 -49.90 -10.70 15.05
CA GLY A 316 -49.69 -9.64 14.08
C GLY A 316 -50.59 -8.43 14.34
N SER A 317 -50.02 -7.23 14.24
CA SER A 317 -50.78 -5.98 14.21
C SER A 317 -50.31 -5.10 13.06
N VAL A 318 -51.25 -4.35 12.48
CA VAL A 318 -50.96 -3.32 11.48
C VAL A 318 -51.74 -2.08 11.88
N PHE A 319 -51.02 -0.98 12.02
CA PHE A 319 -51.56 0.36 12.17
C PHE A 319 -51.20 1.17 10.93
N ALA A 320 -52.17 1.89 10.38
CA ALA A 320 -52.00 2.78 9.25
C ALA A 320 -52.66 4.11 9.56
N GLY A 321 -51.91 5.20 9.39
CA GLY A 321 -52.27 6.56 9.75
C GLY A 321 -51.17 7.23 10.57
N PRO A 322 -51.20 8.56 10.68
CA PRO A 322 -50.29 9.32 11.53
C PRO A 322 -50.50 8.96 13.02
N GLU A 323 -49.44 8.98 13.83
CA GLU A 323 -49.57 8.78 15.29
C GLU A 323 -50.44 9.87 15.96
N SER A 324 -50.49 11.06 15.34
CA SER A 324 -51.35 12.17 15.78
C SER A 324 -52.85 11.92 15.55
N MET A 325 -53.22 10.83 14.86
CA MET A 325 -54.61 10.52 14.59
C MET A 325 -55.34 10.13 15.88
N PRO A 326 -56.50 10.76 16.21
CA PRO A 326 -57.23 10.45 17.43
C PRO A 326 -57.62 8.98 17.49
N SER A 327 -57.24 8.30 18.58
CA SER A 327 -57.72 6.93 18.81
C SER A 327 -59.24 6.94 18.95
N GLY A 328 -59.93 6.16 18.10
CA GLY A 328 -61.39 6.06 18.12
C GLY A 328 -62.15 6.99 17.19
N ALA A 329 -61.50 7.63 16.20
CA ALA A 329 -62.23 8.23 15.09
C ALA A 329 -63.05 7.14 14.35
N PRO A 330 -64.40 7.22 14.32
CA PRO A 330 -65.24 6.20 13.72
C PRO A 330 -64.93 6.08 12.22
N GLY A 331 -64.51 4.88 11.79
CA GLY A 331 -64.26 4.58 10.37
C GLY A 331 -62.81 4.27 9.99
N LEU A 332 -61.86 4.28 10.93
CA LEU A 332 -60.49 3.87 10.63
C LEU A 332 -60.26 2.38 10.97
N PRO A 333 -59.82 1.57 10.00
CA PRO A 333 -59.56 0.16 10.23
C PRO A 333 -58.25 -0.01 11.01
N ILE A 334 -58.33 -0.15 12.34
CA ILE A 334 -57.33 -0.97 13.03
C ILE A 334 -57.64 -2.41 12.62
N SER A 335 -57.03 -2.86 11.53
CA SER A 335 -57.12 -4.25 11.12
C SER A 335 -56.11 -5.06 11.92
N SER A 336 -56.54 -5.68 13.01
CA SER A 336 -55.78 -6.75 13.66
C SER A 336 -56.03 -8.05 12.91
N ILE A 337 -55.00 -8.61 12.27
CA ILE A 337 -55.04 -9.98 11.75
C ILE A 337 -54.40 -10.86 12.82
N VAL A 338 -55.22 -11.55 13.60
CA VAL A 338 -54.74 -12.57 14.53
C VAL A 338 -54.54 -13.86 13.73
N GLY A 339 -53.28 -14.23 13.48
CA GLY A 339 -52.96 -15.55 12.93
C GLY A 339 -53.43 -16.65 13.89
N LYS A 340 -53.98 -17.75 13.37
CA LYS A 340 -54.25 -18.93 14.19
C LYS A 340 -52.91 -19.46 14.74
N PRO A 341 -52.80 -19.80 16.04
CA PRO A 341 -51.64 -20.50 16.54
C PRO A 341 -51.48 -21.82 15.78
N HIS A 342 -50.25 -22.13 15.34
CA HIS A 342 -49.94 -23.46 14.81
C HIS A 342 -49.96 -24.45 15.98
N GLU A 343 -50.89 -25.41 15.95
CA GLU A 343 -50.90 -26.60 16.81
C GLU A 343 -49.78 -27.58 16.43
#